data_AF-M5TP68-F1
#
_entry.id   AF-M5TP68-F1
#
_cell.length_a   1.000
_cell.length_b   1.000
_cell.length_c   1.000
_cell.angle_alpha   90.00
_cell.angle_beta   90.00
_cell.angle_gamma   90.00
#
_symmetry.space_group_name_H-M   'P 1'
#
loop_
_entity.id
_entity.type
_entity.pdbx_description
1 polymer ?
#
loop_
_entity_poly.entity_id
_entity_poly.type
_entity_poly.pdbx_seq_one_letter_code
_entity_poly.pdbx_strand_id
1 'polypeptide(L)'
;MGLMFRIEVKSKKPVARSLAKEYRAASTKTWGEVGREDFHKSRMPSRFTPEHAKEAGYTPRQGERMTRQNKLYPRSYTGRKERKFGHRNPLEYSGESKRNAKATAVIISDSSGVRVKYPGLRKLNLRHSNSNINMADEFRRITTRENRELGDAYDTRFTRNFNP
;
A
#
# COMPACT_ATOMS: atom_id res chain seq x y z
N MET A 1 -16.65 -4.47 5.41
CA MET A 1 -16.05 -3.49 4.49
C MET A 1 -14.57 -3.83 4.24
N GLY A 2 -14.12 -3.87 2.98
CA GLY A 2 -12.71 -4.11 2.62
C GLY A 2 -11.87 -2.82 2.71
N LEU A 3 -10.55 -2.96 2.80
CA LEU A 3 -9.62 -1.82 2.77
C LEU A 3 -9.57 -1.22 1.36
N MET A 4 -9.90 0.07 1.23
CA MET A 4 -9.88 0.82 -0.03
C MET A 4 -8.77 1.86 -0.01
N PHE A 5 -8.06 1.97 -1.13
CA PHE A 5 -7.06 2.99 -1.40
C PHE A 5 -7.48 3.78 -2.62
N ARG A 6 -7.14 5.07 -2.68
CA ARG A 6 -7.22 5.89 -3.88
C ARG A 6 -5.88 6.57 -4.08
N ILE A 7 -5.26 6.33 -5.23
CA ILE A 7 -4.11 7.07 -5.72
C ILE A 7 -4.69 8.13 -6.66
N GLU A 8 -4.55 9.41 -6.29
CA GLU A 8 -4.93 10.54 -7.13
C GLU A 8 -3.65 11.25 -7.58
N VAL A 9 -3.43 11.34 -8.89
CA VAL A 9 -2.38 12.21 -9.46
C VAL A 9 -3.09 13.26 -10.28
N LYS A 10 -2.90 14.54 -9.92
CA LYS A 10 -3.53 15.68 -10.58
C LYS A 10 -3.09 15.73 -12.05
N SER A 11 -4.04 15.62 -12.99
CA SER A 11 -3.74 15.69 -14.42
C SER A 11 -3.34 17.10 -14.86
N LYS A 12 -2.31 17.19 -15.71
CA LYS A 12 -1.84 18.40 -16.38
C LYS A 12 -2.79 18.81 -17.52
N LYS A 13 -3.05 20.13 -17.62
CA LYS A 13 -3.64 20.96 -18.71
C LYS A 13 -4.97 20.50 -19.35
N PRO A 14 -5.82 21.44 -19.82
CA PRO A 14 -7.08 21.09 -20.49
C PRO A 14 -6.82 20.38 -21.83
N VAL A 15 -7.48 19.24 -22.03
CA VAL A 15 -7.45 18.46 -23.28
C VAL A 15 -8.54 18.96 -24.21
N ALA A 16 -8.25 19.05 -25.52
CA ALA A 16 -9.26 19.39 -26.52
C ALA A 16 -10.45 18.41 -26.47
N ARG A 17 -11.69 18.93 -26.59
CA ARG A 17 -12.92 18.11 -26.47
C ARG A 17 -12.93 16.92 -27.42
N SER A 18 -12.37 17.06 -28.63
CA SER A 18 -12.26 15.99 -29.63
C SER A 18 -11.45 14.79 -29.13
N LEU A 19 -10.39 15.02 -28.36
CA LEU A 19 -9.49 13.99 -27.85
C LEU A 19 -9.88 13.48 -26.45
N ALA A 20 -10.93 14.03 -25.85
CA ALA A 20 -11.30 13.71 -24.47
C ALA A 20 -11.66 12.23 -24.27
N LYS A 21 -12.27 11.58 -25.26
CA LYS A 21 -12.63 10.15 -25.20
C LYS A 21 -11.38 9.27 -25.20
N GLU A 22 -10.47 9.50 -26.14
CA GLU A 22 -9.20 8.77 -26.28
C GLU A 22 -8.31 9.00 -25.05
N TYR A 23 -8.20 10.24 -24.60
CA TYR A 23 -7.45 10.58 -23.38
C TYR A 23 -7.97 9.82 -22.16
N ARG A 24 -9.30 9.77 -21.96
CA ARG A 24 -9.90 9.03 -20.83
C ARG A 24 -9.65 7.54 -20.93
N ALA A 25 -9.75 6.95 -22.12
CA ALA A 25 -9.49 5.54 -22.35
C ALA A 25 -8.02 5.20 -22.07
N ALA A 26 -7.08 5.96 -22.65
CA ALA A 26 -5.65 5.82 -22.43
C ALA A 26 -5.27 6.03 -20.95
N SER A 27 -5.84 7.03 -20.29
CA SER A 27 -5.63 7.30 -18.86
C SER A 27 -6.12 6.14 -17.98
N THR A 28 -7.35 5.67 -18.22
CA THR A 28 -7.95 4.57 -17.44
C THR A 28 -7.13 3.28 -17.58
N LYS A 29 -6.67 2.98 -18.81
CA LYS A 29 -5.79 1.85 -19.08
C LYS A 29 -4.45 2.00 -18.35
N THR A 30 -3.80 3.15 -18.49
CA THR A 30 -2.50 3.45 -17.86
C THR A 30 -2.58 3.34 -16.34
N TRP A 31 -3.60 3.92 -15.72
CA TRP A 31 -3.83 3.80 -14.28
C TRP A 31 -4.06 2.36 -13.83
N GLY A 32 -4.78 1.56 -14.64
CA GLY A 32 -4.97 0.14 -14.39
C GLY A 32 -3.65 -0.63 -14.38
N GLU A 33 -2.77 -0.35 -15.34
CA GLU A 33 -1.42 -0.92 -15.43
C GLU A 33 -0.56 -0.51 -14.23
N VAL A 34 -0.53 0.79 -13.89
CA VAL A 34 0.23 1.30 -12.74
C VAL A 34 -0.24 0.70 -11.42
N GLY A 35 -1.55 0.60 -11.21
CA GLY A 35 -2.11 -0.04 -10.02
C GLY A 35 -1.76 -1.51 -9.90
N ARG A 36 -1.65 -2.22 -11.03
CA ARG A 36 -1.35 -3.67 -11.06
C ARG A 36 0.14 -3.95 -10.91
N GLU A 37 0.97 -3.40 -11.77
CA GLU A 37 2.38 -3.77 -11.88
C GLU A 37 3.24 -3.02 -10.85
N ASP A 38 3.07 -1.70 -10.73
CA ASP A 38 3.94 -0.89 -9.87
C ASP A 38 3.44 -0.90 -8.43
N PHE A 39 2.14 -0.71 -8.21
CA PHE A 39 1.61 -0.69 -6.85
C PHE A 39 1.42 -2.10 -6.28
N HIS A 40 0.50 -2.89 -6.85
CA HIS A 40 0.11 -4.16 -6.24
C HIS A 40 1.22 -5.21 -6.26
N LYS A 41 1.87 -5.43 -7.41
CA LYS A 41 2.88 -6.48 -7.55
C LYS A 41 4.21 -6.09 -6.90
N SER A 42 4.67 -4.86 -7.10
CA SER A 42 6.02 -4.44 -6.68
C SER A 42 6.05 -3.81 -5.28
N ARG A 43 5.11 -2.92 -4.95
CA ARG A 43 5.16 -2.13 -3.70
C ARG A 43 4.36 -2.71 -2.56
N MET A 44 3.20 -3.33 -2.80
CA MET A 44 2.38 -3.87 -1.71
C MET A 44 3.14 -4.82 -0.78
N PRO A 45 4.03 -5.73 -1.26
CA PRO A 45 4.78 -6.61 -0.37
C PRO A 45 5.69 -5.85 0.61
N SER A 46 6.24 -4.69 0.22
CA SER A 46 7.11 -3.89 1.07
C SER A 46 6.34 -3.23 2.21
N ARG A 47 5.02 -2.98 2.07
CA ARG A 47 4.18 -2.39 3.13
C ARG A 47 4.18 -3.16 4.45
N PHE A 48 4.50 -4.46 4.40
CA PHE A 48 4.60 -5.33 5.57
C PHE A 48 5.98 -5.29 6.24
N THR A 49 6.97 -4.65 5.62
CA THR A 49 8.36 -4.65 6.08
C THR A 49 8.63 -3.53 7.09
N PRO A 50 9.59 -3.71 8.01
CA PRO A 50 10.02 -2.65 8.92
C PRO A 50 10.54 -1.40 8.19
N GLU A 51 11.17 -1.56 7.03
CA GLU A 51 11.76 -0.47 6.26
C GLU A 51 10.69 0.50 5.76
N HIS A 52 9.64 -0.04 5.13
CA HIS A 52 8.51 0.77 4.71
C HIS A 52 7.77 1.37 5.91
N ALA A 53 7.62 0.61 6.99
CA ALA A 53 6.98 1.10 8.20
C ALA A 53 7.68 2.33 8.80
N LYS A 54 9.02 2.35 8.76
CA LYS A 54 9.82 3.51 9.15
C LYS A 54 9.59 4.70 8.22
N GLU A 55 9.60 4.47 6.91
CA GLU A 55 9.39 5.53 5.91
C GLU A 55 7.96 6.11 5.95
N ALA A 56 6.95 5.26 6.10
CA ALA A 56 5.54 5.62 6.18
C ALA A 56 5.09 6.05 7.60
N GLY A 57 6.02 6.07 8.56
CA GLY A 57 5.80 6.56 9.93
C GLY A 57 4.80 5.73 10.73
N TYR A 58 4.78 4.41 10.58
CA TYR A 58 3.87 3.53 11.34
C TYR A 58 4.08 3.69 12.84
N THR A 59 3.02 3.43 13.61
CA THR A 59 3.10 3.48 15.07
C THR A 59 3.94 2.29 15.55
N PRO A 60 5.01 2.51 16.33
CA PRO A 60 5.87 1.43 16.82
C PRO A 60 5.08 0.41 17.63
N ARG A 61 5.35 -0.87 17.41
CA ARG A 61 4.77 -1.96 18.20
C ARG A 61 5.46 -2.08 19.56
N GLN A 62 4.75 -2.65 20.53
CA GLN A 62 5.32 -2.88 21.86
C GLN A 62 6.59 -3.74 21.78
N GLY A 63 7.71 -3.18 22.25
CA GLY A 63 9.03 -3.81 22.21
C GLY A 63 9.83 -3.56 20.94
N GLU A 64 9.31 -2.83 19.95
CA GLU A 64 10.02 -2.57 18.70
C GLU A 64 11.27 -1.70 18.88
N ARG A 65 11.22 -0.73 19.79
CA ARG A 65 12.36 0.15 20.14
C ARG A 65 13.28 -0.45 21.22
N MET A 66 12.92 -1.59 21.79
CA MET A 66 13.74 -2.24 22.82
C MET A 66 14.86 -3.04 22.16
N THR A 67 16.03 -3.05 22.83
CA THR A 67 17.13 -3.94 22.45
C THR A 67 16.81 -5.38 22.86
N ARG A 68 17.40 -6.36 22.17
CA ARG A 68 17.19 -7.79 22.49
C ARG A 68 17.75 -8.16 23.87
N GLN A 69 18.72 -7.41 24.36
CA GLN A 69 19.33 -7.55 25.68
C GLN A 69 18.39 -7.09 26.81
N ASN A 70 17.33 -6.35 26.50
CA ASN A 70 16.37 -5.90 27.50
C ASN A 70 15.57 -7.09 28.03
N LYS A 71 15.54 -7.29 29.36
CA LYS A 71 14.82 -8.37 30.04
C LYS A 71 13.31 -8.39 29.74
N LEU A 72 12.73 -7.26 29.35
CA LEU A 72 11.31 -7.14 28.97
C LEU A 72 11.06 -7.47 27.48
N TYR A 73 12.08 -7.49 26.64
CA TYR A 73 11.94 -7.75 25.20
C TYR A 73 11.25 -9.10 24.92
N PRO A 74 11.64 -10.23 25.54
CA PRO A 74 10.98 -11.52 25.28
C PRO A 74 9.50 -11.55 25.64
N ARG A 75 9.06 -10.68 26.56
CA ARG A 75 7.66 -10.55 26.99
C ARG A 75 6.84 -9.59 26.12
N SER A 76 7.51 -8.72 25.36
CA SER A 76 6.86 -7.75 24.48
C SER A 76 6.15 -8.41 23.29
N TYR A 77 5.23 -7.70 22.63
CA TYR A 77 4.61 -8.19 21.40
C TYR A 77 5.65 -8.53 20.32
N THR A 78 6.61 -7.63 20.08
CA THR A 78 7.64 -7.81 19.05
C THR A 78 8.53 -9.01 19.36
N GLY A 79 9.00 -9.16 20.60
CA GLY A 79 9.85 -10.30 20.98
C GLY A 79 9.11 -11.64 20.96
N ARG A 80 7.85 -11.68 21.42
CA ARG A 80 7.02 -12.90 21.31
C ARG A 80 6.78 -13.30 19.85
N LYS A 81 6.52 -12.32 18.99
CA LYS A 81 6.31 -12.54 17.56
C LYS A 81 7.59 -13.02 16.87
N GLU A 82 8.73 -12.37 17.13
CA GLU A 82 10.02 -12.77 16.58
C GLU A 82 10.38 -14.20 16.99
N ARG A 83 10.18 -14.57 18.26
CA ARG A 83 10.42 -15.94 18.74
C ARG A 83 9.52 -16.97 18.07
N LYS A 84 8.25 -16.62 17.78
CA LYS A 84 7.27 -17.57 17.24
C LYS A 84 7.34 -17.70 15.71
N PHE A 85 7.62 -16.62 14.99
CA PHE A 85 7.53 -16.56 13.52
C PHE A 85 8.82 -16.11 12.84
N GLY A 86 9.87 -15.78 13.58
CA GLY A 86 11.17 -15.40 13.04
C GLY A 86 11.23 -14.00 12.40
N HIS A 87 10.17 -13.18 12.52
CA HIS A 87 10.11 -11.86 11.90
C HIS A 87 9.51 -10.78 12.80
N ARG A 88 9.73 -9.52 12.42
CA ARG A 88 9.26 -8.33 13.15
C ARG A 88 8.26 -7.45 12.40
N ASN A 89 7.92 -7.80 11.15
CA ASN A 89 6.95 -7.15 10.26
C ASN A 89 5.71 -6.54 10.97
N PRO A 90 5.46 -5.22 10.92
CA PRO A 90 4.49 -4.56 11.79
C PRO A 90 3.01 -4.81 11.46
N LEU A 91 2.70 -5.19 10.21
CA LEU A 91 1.33 -5.49 9.74
C LEU A 91 1.07 -7.00 9.61
N GLU A 92 1.99 -7.82 10.10
CA GLU A 92 2.00 -9.26 9.92
C GLU A 92 2.28 -9.95 11.24
N TYR A 93 1.43 -10.90 11.62
CA TYR A 93 1.67 -11.78 12.76
C TYR A 93 2.17 -13.15 12.30
N SER A 94 1.42 -13.83 11.43
CA SER A 94 1.69 -15.20 10.94
C SER A 94 1.88 -15.31 9.41
N GLY A 95 1.88 -14.18 8.71
CA GLY A 95 1.89 -14.13 7.23
C GLY A 95 0.57 -14.25 6.51
N GLU A 96 -0.51 -14.52 7.23
CA GLU A 96 -1.86 -14.57 6.64
C GLU A 96 -2.25 -13.28 5.92
N SER A 97 -2.05 -12.10 6.55
CA SER A 97 -2.36 -10.81 5.94
C SER A 97 -1.60 -10.59 4.62
N LYS A 98 -0.30 -10.89 4.59
CA LYS A 98 0.53 -10.71 3.40
C LYS A 98 0.09 -11.65 2.27
N ARG A 99 -0.24 -12.91 2.58
CA ARG A 99 -0.80 -13.87 1.61
C ARG A 99 -2.14 -13.40 1.07
N ASN A 100 -3.05 -12.97 1.94
CA ASN A 100 -4.38 -12.49 1.54
C ASN A 100 -4.28 -11.20 0.70
N ALA A 101 -3.34 -10.31 1.03
CA ALA A 101 -3.11 -9.09 0.25
C ALA A 101 -2.67 -9.42 -1.18
N LYS A 102 -1.78 -10.41 -1.36
CA LYS A 102 -1.35 -10.90 -2.68
C LYS A 102 -2.50 -11.53 -3.47
N ALA A 103 -3.33 -12.34 -2.82
CA ALA A 103 -4.34 -13.14 -3.51
C ALA A 103 -5.63 -12.37 -3.88
N THR A 104 -5.99 -11.33 -3.12
CA THR A 104 -7.36 -10.77 -3.18
C THR A 104 -7.46 -9.36 -3.73
N ALA A 105 -6.40 -8.79 -4.29
CA ALA A 105 -6.44 -7.40 -4.71
C ALA A 105 -7.44 -7.15 -5.85
N VAL A 106 -8.24 -6.09 -5.69
CA VAL A 106 -9.18 -5.61 -6.71
C VAL A 106 -8.76 -4.22 -7.14
N ILE A 107 -8.44 -4.06 -8.42
CA ILE A 107 -7.93 -2.81 -8.99
C ILE A 107 -9.05 -2.19 -9.81
N ILE A 108 -9.39 -0.94 -9.50
CA ILE A 108 -10.43 -0.15 -10.16
C ILE A 108 -9.77 1.15 -10.61
N SER A 109 -9.59 1.33 -11.92
CA SER A 109 -9.06 2.56 -12.49
C SER A 109 -10.16 3.40 -13.15
N ASP A 110 -9.91 4.71 -13.21
CA ASP A 110 -10.66 5.67 -13.99
C ASP A 110 -9.67 6.67 -14.62
N SER A 111 -10.17 7.67 -15.34
CA SER A 111 -9.28 8.65 -15.99
C SER A 111 -8.53 9.55 -15.01
N SER A 112 -8.93 9.59 -13.74
CA SER A 112 -8.34 10.45 -12.70
C SER A 112 -7.36 9.73 -11.77
N GLY A 113 -7.38 8.40 -11.76
CA GLY A 113 -6.50 7.63 -10.89
C GLY A 113 -6.83 6.15 -10.82
N VAL A 114 -6.24 5.51 -9.82
CA VAL A 114 -6.46 4.09 -9.54
C VAL A 114 -6.80 3.86 -8.08
N ARG A 115 -7.75 2.97 -7.85
CA ARG A 115 -8.15 2.48 -6.53
C ARG A 115 -7.78 1.02 -6.41
N VAL A 116 -6.98 0.69 -5.41
CA VAL A 116 -6.61 -0.69 -5.10
C VAL A 116 -7.30 -1.10 -3.81
N LYS A 117 -8.07 -2.17 -3.85
CA LYS A 117 -8.80 -2.71 -2.71
C LYS A 117 -8.22 -4.04 -2.29
N TYR A 118 -8.22 -4.30 -0.99
CA TYR A 118 -7.78 -5.56 -0.40
C TYR A 118 -8.87 -6.16 0.49
N PRO A 119 -9.87 -6.86 -0.10
CA PRO A 119 -10.95 -7.51 0.64
C PRO A 119 -10.46 -8.56 1.63
N GLY A 120 -9.33 -9.21 1.37
CA GLY A 120 -8.72 -10.20 2.27
C GLY A 120 -8.04 -9.62 3.51
N LEU A 121 -7.93 -8.28 3.61
CA LEU A 121 -7.28 -7.58 4.73
C LEU A 121 -8.25 -7.04 5.78
N ARG A 122 -9.48 -7.58 5.87
CA ARG A 122 -10.49 -7.14 6.85
C ARG A 122 -9.97 -7.10 8.29
N LYS A 123 -9.06 -8.03 8.65
CA LYS A 123 -8.44 -8.11 9.98
C LYS A 123 -7.61 -6.87 10.35
N LEU A 124 -7.10 -6.12 9.36
CA LEU A 124 -6.37 -4.88 9.65
C LEU A 124 -7.28 -3.73 10.11
N ASN A 125 -8.59 -3.83 9.86
CA ASN A 125 -9.56 -2.87 10.41
C ASN A 125 -9.88 -3.15 11.89
N LEU A 126 -9.50 -4.32 12.43
CA LEU A 126 -9.71 -4.63 13.83
C LEU A 126 -8.77 -3.79 14.69
N ARG A 127 -9.36 -3.11 15.67
CA ARG A 127 -8.64 -2.23 16.58
C ARG A 127 -8.85 -2.72 18.00
N HIS A 128 -7.76 -2.73 18.77
CA HIS A 128 -7.85 -2.93 20.21
C HIS A 128 -8.25 -1.59 20.84
N SER A 129 -9.23 -1.58 21.75
CA SER A 129 -9.77 -0.36 22.38
C SER A 129 -8.69 0.50 23.01
N ASN A 130 -7.71 -0.12 23.67
CA ASN A 130 -6.62 0.56 24.37
C ASN A 130 -5.38 0.85 23.49
N SER A 131 -5.50 0.77 22.16
CA SER A 131 -4.38 0.99 21.25
C SER A 131 -4.71 2.06 20.22
N ASN A 132 -3.84 3.06 20.10
CA ASN A 132 -3.93 4.09 19.06
C ASN A 132 -3.45 3.57 17.68
N ILE A 133 -3.07 2.29 17.57
CA ILE A 133 -2.62 1.69 16.32
C ILE A 133 -3.81 1.47 15.40
N ASN A 134 -3.77 2.12 14.24
CA ASN A 134 -4.65 1.79 13.12
C ASN A 134 -3.89 1.10 11.99
N MET A 135 -3.87 -0.23 12.00
CA MET A 135 -3.21 -1.02 10.97
C MET A 135 -3.79 -0.80 9.56
N ALA A 136 -5.09 -0.52 9.46
CA ALA A 136 -5.74 -0.20 8.20
C ALA A 136 -5.21 1.11 7.62
N ASP A 137 -5.07 2.17 8.43
CA ASP A 137 -4.53 3.44 7.95
C ASP A 137 -3.03 3.35 7.69
N GLU A 138 -2.28 2.65 8.54
CA GLU A 138 -0.85 2.39 8.30
C GLU A 138 -0.65 1.69 6.96
N PHE A 139 -1.36 0.58 6.71
CA PHE A 139 -1.32 -0.09 5.41
C PHE A 139 -1.71 0.84 4.26
N ARG A 140 -2.56 1.85 4.49
CA ARG A 140 -3.01 2.86 3.52
C ARG A 140 -2.02 3.95 3.17
N ARG A 141 -1.01 4.19 3.99
CA ARG A 141 -0.11 5.34 3.80
C ARG A 141 0.73 5.17 2.55
N ILE A 142 0.67 6.16 1.67
CA ILE A 142 1.55 6.26 0.52
C ILE A 142 2.66 7.23 0.91
N THR A 143 3.92 6.79 0.77
CA THR A 143 5.05 7.69 1.05
C THR A 143 5.19 8.72 -0.07
N THR A 144 5.81 9.87 0.22
CA THR A 144 6.08 10.88 -0.81
C THR A 144 6.87 10.31 -1.98
N ARG A 145 7.80 9.40 -1.68
CA ARG A 145 8.60 8.67 -2.68
C ARG A 145 7.72 7.77 -3.54
N GLU A 146 6.88 6.93 -2.95
CA GLU A 146 5.96 6.07 -3.71
C GLU A 146 5.05 6.90 -4.61
N ASN A 147 4.51 8.02 -4.10
CA ASN A 147 3.62 8.86 -4.88
C ASN A 147 4.30 9.43 -6.13
N ARG A 148 5.56 9.87 -5.99
CA ARG A 148 6.38 10.36 -7.11
C ARG A 148 6.64 9.26 -8.13
N GLU A 149 7.15 8.11 -7.67
CA GLU A 149 7.52 7.00 -8.55
C GLU A 149 6.31 6.41 -9.29
N LEU A 150 5.11 6.41 -8.68
CA LEU A 150 3.87 6.01 -9.35
C LEU A 150 3.41 7.04 -10.40
N GLY A 151 3.63 8.34 -10.13
CA GLY A 151 3.41 9.41 -11.11
C GLY A 151 4.34 9.29 -12.32
N ASP A 152 5.62 9.03 -12.09
CA ASP A 152 6.61 8.86 -13.16
C ASP A 152 6.30 7.60 -14.01
N ALA A 153 5.86 6.51 -13.37
CA ALA A 153 5.41 5.31 -14.06
C ALA A 153 4.15 5.57 -14.92
N TYR A 154 3.24 6.42 -14.45
CA TYR A 154 2.09 6.86 -15.23
C TYR A 154 2.53 7.68 -16.44
N ASP A 155 3.32 8.74 -16.26
CA ASP A 155 3.75 9.62 -17.36
C ASP A 155 4.49 8.83 -18.46
N THR A 156 5.34 7.88 -18.07
CA THR A 156 6.07 6.99 -18.99
C THR A 156 5.13 6.12 -19.84
N ARG A 157 4.10 5.52 -19.22
CA ARG A 157 3.18 4.61 -19.91
C ARG A 157 2.04 5.32 -20.62
N PHE A 158 1.66 6.51 -20.16
CA PHE A 158 0.58 7.28 -20.74
C PHE A 158 0.89 7.63 -22.19
N THR A 159 2.10 8.10 -22.47
CA THR A 159 2.54 8.45 -23.83
C THR A 159 2.38 7.28 -24.80
N ARG A 160 2.78 6.06 -24.37
CA ARG A 160 2.61 4.82 -25.14
C ARG A 160 1.13 4.45 -25.36
N ASN A 161 0.27 4.68 -24.38
CA ASN A 161 -1.14 4.32 -24.46
C ASN A 161 -2.00 5.36 -25.19
N PHE A 162 -1.55 6.62 -25.24
CA PHE A 162 -2.25 7.72 -25.89
C PHE A 162 -1.86 7.85 -27.38
N ASN A 163 -0.60 7.59 -27.72
CA ASN A 163 -0.09 7.51 -29.09
C ASN A 163 0.40 6.07 -29.36
N PRO A 164 -0.51 5.11 -29.56
CA PRO A 164 -0.16 3.71 -29.81
C PRO A 164 0.54 3.49 -31.16
#